data_AF-A0A6A4N4T9-F1
#
_entry.id   AF-A0A6A4N4T9-F1
#
_cell.length_a   1.000
_cell.length_b   1.000
_cell.length_c   1.000
_cell.angle_alpha   90.00
_cell.angle_beta   90.00
_cell.angle_gamma   90.00
#
_symmetry.space_group_name_H-M   'P 1'
#
loop_
_entity.id
_entity.type
_entity.pdbx_description
1 polymer ?
#
loop_
_entity_poly.entity_id
_entity_poly.type
_entity_poly.pdbx_seq_one_letter_code
_entity_poly.pdbx_strand_id
1 'polypeptide(L)'
;MVNDNEPAKLLLPYLQRADELQKHEPLVAYYCRLYAMERGLKIPQSERTKTTNALLVSLMKQLEKDKKSTQLGPEDNLYVEGFALNGLEKQTSKILEQKQKYAVWKAADIRKALKEGRTPIAGPPNGDEDLSVPLSAPSNR
;
A
#
# COMPACT_ATOMS: atom_id res chain seq x y z
N MET A 1 6.89 8.29 -24.38
CA MET A 1 6.67 8.94 -23.07
C MET A 1 5.56 8.18 -22.37
N VAL A 2 5.93 7.24 -21.50
CA VAL A 2 4.94 6.57 -20.64
C VAL A 2 4.47 7.66 -19.68
N ASN A 3 3.17 7.98 -19.69
CA ASN A 3 2.64 8.96 -18.76
C ASN A 3 2.63 8.28 -17.38
N ASP A 4 3.73 8.42 -16.63
CA ASP A 4 3.95 7.73 -15.36
C ASP A 4 2.87 8.07 -14.31
N ASN A 5 2.17 9.18 -14.52
CA ASN A 5 1.06 9.66 -13.72
C ASN A 5 -0.29 9.22 -14.30
N GLU A 6 -0.58 7.91 -14.25
CA GLU A 6 -1.93 7.43 -14.54
C GLU A 6 -2.80 7.64 -13.29
N PRO A 7 -3.80 8.53 -13.31
CA PRO A 7 -4.57 8.88 -12.11
C PRO A 7 -5.30 7.67 -11.50
N ALA A 8 -5.58 6.65 -12.29
CA ALA A 8 -6.14 5.38 -11.83
C ALA A 8 -5.22 4.64 -10.82
N LYS A 9 -3.89 4.82 -10.88
CA LYS A 9 -2.95 4.20 -9.92
C LYS A 9 -3.22 4.63 -8.48
N LEU A 10 -3.74 5.84 -8.27
CA LEU A 10 -4.13 6.35 -6.95
C LEU A 10 -5.35 5.62 -6.37
N LEU A 11 -6.15 5.00 -7.23
CA LEU A 11 -7.35 4.25 -6.85
C LEU A 11 -7.05 2.79 -6.55
N LEU A 12 -6.00 2.22 -7.17
CA LEU A 12 -5.63 0.81 -7.05
C LEU A 12 -5.51 0.31 -5.61
N PRO A 13 -4.88 1.03 -4.65
CA PRO A 13 -4.79 0.56 -3.27
C PRO A 13 -6.16 0.36 -2.62
N TYR A 14 -7.13 1.22 -2.92
CA TYR A 14 -8.49 1.12 -2.40
C TYR A 14 -9.26 -0.04 -3.03
N LEU A 15 -9.07 -0.26 -4.34
CA LEU A 15 -9.72 -1.35 -5.08
C LEU A 15 -9.16 -2.72 -4.68
N GLN A 16 -7.83 -2.84 -4.57
CA GLN A 16 -7.17 -4.04 -4.07
C GLN A 16 -7.69 -4.40 -2.68
N ARG A 17 -7.79 -3.40 -1.79
CA ARG A 17 -8.33 -3.62 -0.45
C ARG A 17 -9.79 -4.04 -0.47
N ALA A 18 -10.61 -3.45 -1.34
CA ALA A 18 -12.00 -3.87 -1.49
C ALA A 18 -12.12 -5.33 -1.95
N ASP A 19 -11.27 -5.78 -2.86
CA ASP A 19 -11.29 -7.16 -3.36
C ASP A 19 -10.82 -8.19 -2.31
N GLU A 20 -9.83 -7.83 -1.49
CA GLU A 20 -9.44 -8.63 -0.32
C GLU A 20 -10.59 -8.80 0.68
N LEU A 21 -11.36 -7.73 0.89
CA LEU A 21 -12.44 -7.67 1.86
C LEU A 21 -13.75 -8.24 1.32
N GLN A 22 -13.93 -8.32 0.00
CA GLN A 22 -15.19 -8.70 -0.64
C GLN A 22 -15.82 -9.99 -0.09
N LYS A 23 -14.99 -10.98 0.28
CA LYS A 23 -15.44 -12.30 0.75
C LYS A 23 -15.83 -12.32 2.23
N HIS A 24 -15.18 -11.50 3.05
CA HIS A 24 -15.32 -11.53 4.50
C HIS A 24 -16.13 -10.34 5.03
N GLU A 25 -15.97 -9.19 4.40
CA GLU A 25 -16.49 -7.88 4.80
C GLU A 25 -17.10 -7.16 3.58
N PRO A 26 -18.22 -7.65 3.02
CA PRO A 26 -18.82 -7.08 1.81
C PRO A 26 -19.27 -5.62 2.00
N LEU A 27 -19.66 -5.26 3.23
CA LEU A 27 -20.00 -3.88 3.59
C LEU A 27 -18.80 -2.95 3.46
N VAL A 28 -17.66 -3.31 4.06
CA VAL A 28 -16.44 -2.49 3.98
C VAL A 28 -15.92 -2.43 2.55
N ALA A 29 -15.98 -3.53 1.81
CA ALA A 29 -15.60 -3.57 0.39
C ALA A 29 -16.42 -2.56 -0.45
N TYR A 30 -17.73 -2.48 -0.21
CA TYR A 30 -18.61 -1.49 -0.84
C TYR A 30 -18.16 -0.05 -0.56
N TYR A 31 -17.91 0.29 0.71
CA TYR A 31 -17.45 1.64 1.08
C TYR A 31 -16.05 1.97 0.56
N CYS A 32 -15.13 1.00 0.50
CA CYS A 32 -13.83 1.17 -0.15
C CYS A 32 -13.97 1.52 -1.64
N ARG A 33 -14.87 0.83 -2.36
CA ARG A 33 -15.17 1.14 -3.78
C ARG A 33 -15.86 2.49 -3.95
N LEU A 34 -16.78 2.85 -3.05
CA LEU A 34 -17.47 4.14 -3.07
C LEU A 34 -16.46 5.29 -2.93
N TYR A 35 -15.55 5.17 -1.98
CA TYR A 35 -14.49 6.15 -1.77
C TYR A 35 -13.52 6.25 -2.95
N ALA A 36 -13.14 5.11 -3.55
CA ALA A 36 -12.34 5.09 -4.77
C ALA A 36 -13.04 5.80 -5.94
N MET A 37 -14.36 5.64 -6.06
CA MET A 37 -15.17 6.33 -7.07
C MET A 37 -15.20 7.84 -6.84
N GLU A 38 -15.46 8.31 -5.61
CA GLU A 38 -15.45 9.73 -5.28
C GLU A 38 -14.10 10.38 -5.57
N ARG A 39 -13.00 9.68 -5.24
CA ARG A 39 -11.63 10.09 -5.56
C ARG A 39 -11.42 10.17 -7.07
N GLY A 40 -11.88 9.17 -7.81
CA GLY A 40 -11.85 9.14 -9.27
C GLY A 40 -12.63 10.28 -9.93
N LEU A 41 -13.76 10.66 -9.34
CA LEU A 41 -14.59 11.76 -9.82
C LEU A 41 -13.99 13.14 -9.51
N LYS A 42 -13.16 13.27 -8.47
CA LYS A 42 -12.41 14.50 -8.19
C LYS A 42 -11.28 14.77 -9.19
N ILE A 43 -10.81 13.74 -9.90
CA ILE A 43 -9.78 13.90 -10.94
C ILE A 43 -10.40 14.66 -12.11
N PRO A 44 -9.81 15.79 -12.55
CA PRO A 44 -10.38 16.60 -13.62
C PRO A 44 -10.37 15.81 -14.93
N GLN A 45 -11.39 16.03 -15.75
CA GLN A 45 -11.62 15.26 -16.97
C GLN A 45 -10.47 15.39 -17.98
N SER A 46 -9.70 16.48 -17.92
CA SER A 46 -8.48 16.73 -18.70
C SER A 46 -7.33 15.76 -18.37
N GLU A 47 -7.28 15.24 -17.16
CA GLU A 47 -6.24 14.31 -16.70
C GLU A 47 -6.67 12.85 -16.84
N ARG A 48 -7.97 12.59 -17.09
CA ARG A 48 -8.50 11.24 -17.21
C ARG A 48 -8.11 10.60 -18.52
N THR A 49 -7.44 9.46 -18.43
CA THR A 49 -7.19 8.58 -19.58
C THR A 49 -8.45 7.80 -19.97
N LYS A 50 -8.49 7.25 -21.19
CA LYS A 50 -9.55 6.32 -21.62
C LYS A 50 -9.67 5.13 -20.67
N THR A 51 -8.54 4.60 -20.19
CA THR A 51 -8.46 3.53 -19.19
C THR A 51 -9.09 3.93 -17.87
N THR A 52 -8.79 5.14 -17.37
CA THR A 52 -9.37 5.65 -16.11
C THR A 52 -10.89 5.76 -16.23
N ASN A 53 -11.41 6.32 -17.33
CA ASN A 53 -12.85 6.43 -17.54
C ASN A 53 -13.53 5.06 -17.64
N ALA A 54 -12.92 4.09 -18.34
CA ALA A 54 -13.44 2.73 -18.40
C ALA A 54 -13.48 2.07 -17.01
N LEU A 55 -12.45 2.28 -16.19
CA LEU A 55 -12.39 1.80 -14.81
C LEU A 55 -13.49 2.42 -13.94
N LEU A 56 -13.72 3.73 -14.02
CA LEU A 56 -14.78 4.41 -13.25
C LEU A 56 -16.17 3.92 -13.65
N VAL A 57 -16.42 3.71 -14.93
CA VAL A 57 -17.69 3.14 -15.42
C VAL A 57 -17.88 1.71 -14.91
N SER A 58 -16.83 0.89 -14.93
CA SER A 58 -16.87 -0.46 -14.38
C SER A 58 -17.15 -0.46 -12.88
N LEU A 59 -16.46 0.41 -12.15
CA LEU A 59 -16.62 0.57 -10.70
C LEU A 59 -18.05 1.01 -10.33
N MET A 60 -18.63 1.94 -11.08
CA MET A 60 -20.01 2.39 -10.87
C MET A 60 -21.01 1.24 -11.03
N LYS A 61 -20.86 0.42 -12.08
CA LYS A 61 -21.71 -0.77 -12.29
C LYS A 61 -21.55 -1.78 -11.16
N GLN A 62 -20.33 -1.99 -10.68
CA GLN A 62 -20.05 -2.89 -9.57
C GLN A 62 -20.71 -2.38 -8.27
N LEU A 63 -20.62 -1.09 -7.98
CA LEU A 63 -21.26 -0.46 -6.82
C LEU A 63 -22.79 -0.61 -6.86
N GLU A 64 -23.42 -0.43 -8.02
CA GLU A 64 -24.86 -0.64 -8.18
C GLU A 64 -25.29 -2.09 -7.93
N LYS A 65 -24.44 -3.05 -8.31
CA LYS A 65 -24.65 -4.48 -8.05
C LYS A 65 -24.47 -4.81 -6.56
N ASP A 66 -23.38 -4.34 -5.98
CA ASP A 66 -23.02 -4.61 -4.58
C ASP A 66 -24.05 -4.00 -3.63
N LYS A 67 -24.57 -2.81 -3.95
CA LYS A 67 -25.65 -2.15 -3.20
C LYS A 67 -26.94 -2.98 -3.13
N LYS A 68 -27.23 -3.80 -4.14
CA LYS A 68 -28.39 -4.71 -4.13
C LYS A 68 -28.13 -5.97 -3.30
N SER A 69 -26.87 -6.38 -3.19
CA SER A 69 -26.46 -7.58 -2.45
C SER A 69 -26.08 -7.29 -1.00
N THR A 70 -25.90 -6.02 -0.63
CA THR A 70 -25.46 -5.57 0.69
C THR A 70 -26.59 -4.80 1.35
N GLN A 71 -26.92 -5.12 2.60
CA GLN A 71 -27.86 -4.32 3.37
C GLN A 71 -27.13 -3.06 3.87
N LEU A 72 -27.61 -1.88 3.46
CA LEU A 72 -27.08 -0.61 3.90
C LEU A 72 -27.95 -0.04 5.03
N GLY A 73 -27.33 0.26 6.16
CA GLY A 73 -27.94 0.85 7.35
C GLY A 73 -27.33 2.21 7.73
N PRO A 74 -28.03 2.99 8.55
CA PRO A 74 -27.49 4.27 9.05
C PRO A 74 -26.25 4.09 9.96
N GLU A 75 -26.08 2.91 10.57
CA GLU A 75 -24.95 2.59 11.46
C GLU A 75 -23.69 2.10 10.72
N ASP A 76 -23.76 1.92 9.40
CA ASP A 76 -22.65 1.39 8.61
C ASP A 76 -21.41 2.28 8.68
N ASN A 77 -21.62 3.60 8.81
CA ASN A 77 -20.52 4.56 8.88
C ASN A 77 -19.65 4.31 10.11
N LEU A 78 -20.26 4.04 11.27
CA LEU A 78 -19.55 3.73 12.51
C LEU A 78 -18.79 2.40 12.41
N TYR A 79 -19.41 1.40 11.78
CA TYR A 79 -18.76 0.10 11.54
C TYR A 79 -17.53 0.23 10.64
N VAL A 80 -17.66 0.95 9.51
CA VAL A 80 -16.58 1.16 8.55
C VAL A 80 -15.46 1.99 9.15
N GLU A 81 -15.79 3.01 9.96
CA GLU A 81 -14.80 3.82 10.68
C GLU A 81 -14.02 2.97 11.69
N GLY A 82 -14.70 2.17 12.51
CA GLY A 82 -14.05 1.24 13.43
C GLY A 82 -13.18 0.20 12.71
N PHE A 83 -13.67 -0.34 11.59
CA PHE A 83 -12.90 -1.27 10.76
C PHE A 83 -11.66 -0.61 10.15
N ALA A 84 -11.77 0.63 9.69
CA ALA A 84 -10.65 1.39 9.14
C ALA A 84 -9.56 1.63 10.18
N LEU A 85 -9.93 1.99 11.42
CA LEU A 85 -8.98 2.15 12.53
C LEU A 85 -8.23 0.85 12.83
N ASN A 86 -8.96 -0.27 12.95
CA ASN A 86 -8.37 -1.59 13.19
C ASN A 86 -7.50 -2.07 12.01
N GLY A 87 -7.90 -1.76 10.78
CA GLY A 87 -7.15 -2.09 9.56
C GLY A 87 -5.86 -1.28 9.41
N LEU A 88 -5.90 0.00 9.79
CA LEU A 88 -4.74 0.89 9.82
C LEU A 88 -3.72 0.43 10.86
N GLU A 89 -4.15 -0.07 12.03
CA GLU A 89 -3.24 -0.64 13.04
C GLU A 89 -2.43 -1.83 12.49
N LYS A 90 -3.07 -2.71 11.72
CA LYS A 90 -2.39 -3.85 11.08
C LYS A 90 -1.40 -3.45 9.98
N GLN A 91 -1.69 -2.41 9.21
CA GLN A 91 -0.79 -1.93 8.16
C GLN A 91 0.36 -1.10 8.75
N THR A 92 0.06 -0.23 9.72
CA THR A 92 1.07 0.59 10.40
C THR A 92 2.03 -0.26 11.22
N SER A 93 1.57 -1.34 11.87
CA SER A 93 2.44 -2.26 12.60
C SER A 93 3.48 -2.95 11.70
N LYS A 94 3.08 -3.46 10.53
CA LYS A 94 4.01 -4.08 9.56
C LYS A 94 5.05 -3.09 9.04
N ILE A 95 4.61 -1.89 8.64
CA ILE A 95 5.51 -0.84 8.15
C ILE A 95 6.47 -0.38 9.24
N LEU A 96 5.97 -0.23 10.48
CA LEU A 96 6.78 0.19 11.62
C LEU A 96 7.82 -0.86 12.00
N GLU A 97 7.45 -2.15 12.02
CA GLU A 97 8.37 -3.24 12.32
C GLU A 97 9.52 -3.30 11.31
N GLN A 98 9.21 -3.14 10.01
CA GLN A 98 10.23 -3.14 8.97
C GLN A 98 11.16 -1.91 9.07
N LYS A 99 10.60 -0.74 9.39
CA LYS A 99 11.39 0.48 9.67
C LYS A 99 12.27 0.32 10.91
N GLN A 100 11.78 -0.32 11.97
CA GLN A 100 12.55 -0.62 13.18
C GLN A 100 13.71 -1.58 12.88
N LYS A 101 13.45 -2.68 12.17
CA LYS A 101 14.50 -3.62 11.73
C LYS A 101 15.58 -2.92 10.90
N TYR A 102 15.17 -2.07 9.95
CA TYR A 102 16.10 -1.27 9.15
C TYR A 102 16.92 -0.31 10.00
N ALA A 103 16.30 0.42 10.93
CA ALA A 103 16.99 1.35 11.82
C ALA A 103 18.01 0.65 12.73
N VAL A 104 17.64 -0.52 13.29
CA VAL A 104 18.54 -1.35 14.12
C VAL A 104 19.72 -1.85 13.30
N TRP A 105 19.46 -2.36 12.09
CA TRP A 105 20.48 -2.81 11.17
C TRP A 105 21.45 -1.68 10.78
N LYS A 106 20.94 -0.49 10.40
CA LYS A 106 21.78 0.69 10.10
C LYS A 106 22.61 1.13 11.28
N ALA A 107 22.06 1.12 12.49
CA ALA A 107 22.82 1.48 13.69
C ALA A 107 23.97 0.48 13.96
N ALA A 108 23.76 -0.82 13.71
CA ALA A 108 24.81 -1.83 13.81
C ALA A 108 25.89 -1.67 12.73
N ASP A 109 25.48 -1.42 11.49
CA ASP A 109 26.35 -1.16 10.34
C ASP A 109 27.25 0.06 10.56
N ILE A 110 26.69 1.19 11.01
CA ILE A 110 27.45 2.41 11.34
C ILE A 110 28.47 2.13 12.45
N ARG A 111 28.08 1.42 13.52
CA ARG A 111 29.00 1.06 14.61
C ARG A 111 30.17 0.20 14.11
N LYS A 112 29.92 -0.74 13.20
CA LYS A 112 30.94 -1.59 12.60
C LYS A 112 31.88 -0.80 11.69
N ALA A 113 31.32 0.06 10.83
CA ALA A 113 32.07 0.92 9.93
C ALA A 113 33.04 1.86 10.68
N LEU A 114 32.58 2.48 11.77
CA LEU A 114 33.42 3.32 12.64
C LEU A 114 34.55 2.53 13.31
N LYS A 115 34.30 1.28 13.72
CA LYS A 115 35.31 0.41 14.33
C LYS A 115 36.37 -0.07 13.34
N GLU A 116 35.98 -0.28 12.09
CA GLU A 116 36.84 -0.78 11.01
C GLU A 116 37.48 0.36 10.17
N GLY A 117 37.24 1.63 10.54
CA GLY A 117 37.78 2.79 9.85
C GLY A 117 37.22 3.00 8.43
N ARG A 118 36.05 2.41 8.12
CA ARG A 118 35.39 2.53 6.81
C ARG A 118 34.24 3.55 6.88
N THR A 119 33.95 4.20 5.76
CA THR A 119 32.77 5.07 5.64
C THR A 119 31.51 4.22 5.44
N PRO A 120 30.43 4.39 6.24
CA PRO A 120 29.21 3.60 6.10
C PRO A 120 28.50 3.90 4.77
N ILE A 121 28.08 2.85 4.06
CA ILE A 121 27.39 2.96 2.76
C ILE A 121 25.89 3.20 2.98
N ALA A 122 25.27 4.06 2.17
CA ALA A 122 23.83 4.26 2.14
C ALA A 122 23.17 2.99 1.54
N GLY A 123 22.42 2.24 2.35
CA GLY A 123 21.76 1.01 1.91
C GLY A 123 20.46 1.31 1.15
N PRO A 124 20.11 0.54 0.12
CA PRO A 124 18.87 0.73 -0.62
C PRO A 124 17.62 0.52 0.28
N PRO A 125 16.51 1.22 -0.03
CA PRO A 125 15.33 1.33 0.84
C PRO A 125 14.48 0.04 0.97
N ASN A 126 14.80 -0.99 0.19
CA ASN A 126 14.08 -2.25 0.16
C ASN A 126 15.02 -3.36 0.64
N GLY A 127 14.81 -3.82 1.88
CA GLY A 127 15.66 -4.79 2.58
C GLY A 127 15.60 -6.21 2.01
N ASP A 128 15.86 -6.34 0.71
CA ASP A 128 16.00 -7.59 -0.03
C ASP A 128 17.39 -7.63 -0.69
N GLU A 129 18.42 -7.76 0.14
CA GLU A 129 19.64 -8.47 -0.26
C GLU A 129 19.91 -9.55 0.78
N ASP A 130 19.41 -10.73 0.42
CA ASP A 130 20.03 -12.03 0.57
C ASP A 130 21.09 -12.15 1.70
N LEU A 131 20.78 -13.05 2.65
CA LEU A 131 21.68 -13.54 3.69
C LEU A 131 22.87 -14.37 3.13
N SER A 132 23.41 -13.99 1.99
CA SER A 132 24.53 -14.63 1.30
C SER A 132 25.43 -13.48 0.84
N VAL A 133 26.71 -13.35 1.18
CA VAL A 133 27.78 -14.35 1.17
C VAL A 133 29.02 -13.71 1.86
N PRO A 134 30.17 -14.40 2.00
CA PRO A 134 30.54 -15.44 2.95
C PRO A 134 31.59 -14.95 3.98
N LEU A 135 31.80 -15.80 5.00
CA LEU A 135 33.05 -15.88 5.74
C LEU A 135 34.23 -16.09 4.76
N SER A 136 35.34 -15.37 5.02
CA SER A 136 36.72 -15.64 4.57
C SER A 136 37.09 -15.52 3.09
N ALA A 137 37.95 -14.54 2.79
CA ALA A 137 39.18 -14.78 2.03
C ALA A 137 40.33 -13.91 2.60
N PRO A 138 41.47 -14.49 2.99
CA PRO A 138 42.69 -13.74 3.28
C PRO A 138 43.35 -13.38 1.94
N SER A 139 43.87 -12.16 1.80
CA SER A 139 44.76 -11.83 0.69
C SER A 139 46.00 -11.12 1.24
N ASN A 140 47.06 -11.92 1.31
CA ASN A 140 48.50 -11.65 1.41
C ASN A 140 48.96 -10.20 1.64
N ARG A 141 49.79 -10.08 2.68
CA ARG A 141 51.15 -9.53 2.51
C ARG A 141 52.16 -10.59 2.92
#